data_AF-E3GZA3-F1
#
_entry.id   AF-E3GZA3-F1
#
_cell.length_a   1.000
_cell.length_b   1.000
_cell.length_c   1.000
_cell.angle_alpha   90.00
_cell.angle_beta   90.00
_cell.angle_gamma   90.00
#
_symmetry.space_group_name_H-M   'P 1'
#
loop_
_entity.id
_entity.type
_entity.pdbx_description
1 polymer ?
#
loop_
_entity_poly.entity_id
_entity_poly.type
_entity_poly.pdbx_seq_one_letter_code
_entity_poly.pdbx_strand_id
1 'polypeptide(L)'
;MYELVLFTGGVYKYDEFEEFIEDIGGLILRQDKFEVHRGIYFLREEIKALTLVPECEIDKVKKFAKNLKGEIETIDVEDEVKEKSLWCLAVYDILSKSGDWMDKKEIKNKISCPCDYFFCEEKLCSKEWLKEILNAMVEMDIIKEKNAKYKIKD
;
A
#
# COMPACT_ATOMS: atom_id res chain seq x y z
N MET A 1 -3.39 4.94 13.52
CA MET A 1 -4.02 3.77 12.89
C MET A 1 -4.11 4.02 11.39
N TYR A 2 -4.02 2.98 10.55
CA TYR A 2 -4.17 3.09 9.10
C TYR A 2 -5.45 2.40 8.65
N GLU A 3 -6.03 2.86 7.55
CA GLU A 3 -7.20 2.29 6.90
C GLU A 3 -6.88 1.87 5.46
N LEU A 4 -7.51 0.79 5.03
CA LEU A 4 -7.49 0.38 3.63
C LEU A 4 -8.58 1.12 2.86
N VAL A 5 -8.19 1.73 1.76
CA VAL A 5 -9.10 2.43 0.87
C VAL A 5 -8.86 2.02 -0.58
N LEU A 6 -9.93 2.06 -1.37
CA LEU A 6 -9.89 1.89 -2.81
C LEU A 6 -10.12 3.24 -3.47
N PHE A 7 -9.11 3.75 -4.16
CA PHE A 7 -9.30 4.83 -5.12
C PHE A 7 -9.85 4.26 -6.43
N THR A 8 -10.86 4.92 -7.00
CA THR A 8 -11.30 4.68 -8.38
C THR A 8 -11.38 6.02 -9.11
N GLY A 9 -10.73 6.16 -10.25
CA GLY A 9 -10.72 7.41 -11.00
C GLY A 9 -10.21 7.26 -12.41
N GLY A 10 -10.17 8.36 -13.18
CA GLY A 10 -9.56 8.33 -14.51
C GLY A 10 -8.04 8.23 -14.43
N VAL A 11 -7.39 7.79 -15.51
CA VAL A 11 -5.91 7.74 -15.63
C VAL A 11 -5.27 9.14 -15.54
N TYR A 12 -5.99 10.17 -15.97
CA TYR A 12 -5.51 11.54 -15.99
C TYR A 12 -5.26 12.06 -14.56
N LYS A 13 -4.01 12.48 -14.28
CA LYS A 13 -3.52 13.00 -12.98
C LYS A 13 -3.46 11.98 -11.86
N TYR A 14 -3.41 10.69 -12.18
CA TYR A 14 -3.26 9.67 -11.14
C TYR A 14 -1.88 9.71 -10.46
N ASP A 15 -0.84 10.10 -11.19
CA ASP A 15 0.48 10.43 -10.65
C ASP A 15 0.40 11.44 -9.50
N GLU A 16 -0.46 12.46 -9.59
CA GLU A 16 -0.70 13.41 -8.49
C GLU A 16 -1.31 12.73 -7.25
N PHE A 17 -2.08 11.64 -7.43
CA PHE A 17 -2.59 10.83 -6.31
C PHE A 17 -1.49 9.98 -5.70
N GLU A 18 -0.62 9.36 -6.50
CA GLU A 18 0.52 8.57 -6.01
C GLU A 18 1.43 9.44 -5.14
N GLU A 19 1.84 10.61 -5.63
CA GLU A 19 2.67 11.57 -4.89
C GLU A 19 1.99 12.01 -3.58
N PHE A 20 0.69 12.33 -3.64
CA PHE A 20 -0.05 12.74 -2.45
C PHE A 20 -0.12 11.64 -1.38
N ILE A 21 -0.28 10.38 -1.78
CA ILE A 21 -0.31 9.25 -0.85
C ILE A 21 1.05 9.06 -0.18
N GLU A 22 2.15 9.18 -0.93
CA GLU A 22 3.50 9.11 -0.36
C GLU A 22 3.77 10.24 0.63
N ASP A 23 3.37 11.49 0.30
CA ASP A 23 3.55 12.67 1.15
C ASP A 23 2.87 12.56 2.52
N ILE A 24 1.73 11.87 2.58
CA ILE A 24 1.01 11.62 3.84
C ILE A 24 1.50 10.35 4.56
N GLY A 25 2.50 9.65 4.03
CA GLY A 25 3.02 8.41 4.61
C GLY A 25 2.13 7.18 4.38
N GLY A 26 1.27 7.22 3.35
CA GLY A 26 0.51 6.07 2.89
C GLY A 26 1.32 5.15 1.97
N LEU A 27 0.67 4.09 1.49
CA LEU A 27 1.27 3.12 0.56
C LEU A 27 0.22 2.61 -0.42
N ILE A 28 0.51 2.69 -1.71
CA ILE A 28 -0.29 2.01 -2.74
C ILE A 28 0.14 0.54 -2.79
N LEU A 29 -0.76 -0.35 -2.41
CA LEU A 29 -0.52 -1.79 -2.39
C LEU A 29 -0.67 -2.40 -3.77
N ARG A 30 -1.63 -1.91 -4.57
CA ARG A 30 -1.90 -2.45 -5.90
C ARG A 30 -2.57 -1.41 -6.76
N GLN A 31 -2.17 -1.35 -8.03
CA GLN A 31 -2.79 -0.54 -9.06
C GLN A 31 -3.24 -1.44 -10.21
N ASP A 32 -4.52 -1.35 -10.57
CA ASP A 32 -5.08 -2.00 -11.75
C ASP A 32 -5.64 -0.94 -12.71
N LYS A 33 -5.29 -1.06 -14.00
CA LYS A 33 -5.86 -0.25 -15.09
C LYS A 33 -6.91 -1.08 -15.82
N PHE A 34 -8.08 -0.49 -16.07
CA PHE A 34 -9.14 -1.17 -16.81
C PHE A 34 -9.88 -0.22 -17.74
N GLU A 35 -10.36 -0.77 -18.85
CA GLU A 35 -11.18 -0.05 -19.81
C GLU A 35 -12.67 -0.19 -19.43
N VAL A 36 -13.34 0.93 -19.25
CA VAL A 36 -14.80 0.97 -19.08
C VAL A 36 -15.44 1.23 -20.44
N HIS A 37 -16.11 0.22 -20.98
CA HIS A 37 -16.92 0.34 -22.18
C HIS A 37 -18.35 0.72 -21.82
N ARG A 38 -18.81 1.92 -22.23
CA ARG A 38 -20.24 2.30 -22.18
C ARG A 38 -20.78 2.44 -23.60
N GLY A 39 -21.20 1.32 -24.18
CA GLY A 39 -21.67 1.24 -25.55
C GLY A 39 -20.53 1.25 -26.58
N ILE A 40 -20.88 1.52 -27.85
CA ILE A 40 -20.01 1.29 -29.02
C ILE A 40 -18.93 2.39 -29.18
N TYR A 41 -19.04 3.52 -28.48
CA TYR A 41 -18.22 4.71 -28.72
C TYR A 41 -17.59 5.35 -27.46
N PHE A 42 -17.88 4.85 -26.25
CA PHE A 42 -17.31 5.42 -25.03
C PHE A 42 -16.33 4.43 -24.41
N LEU A 43 -15.04 4.77 -24.53
CA LEU A 43 -13.92 4.04 -23.97
C LEU A 43 -13.24 4.99 -22.98
N ARG A 44 -13.33 4.68 -21.69
CA ARG A 44 -12.68 5.45 -20.63
C ARG A 44 -11.77 4.52 -19.86
N GLU A 45 -10.48 4.83 -19.86
CA GLU A 45 -9.54 4.15 -18.98
C GLU A 45 -9.73 4.67 -17.55
N GLU A 46 -9.90 3.73 -16.62
CA GLU A 46 -9.99 3.99 -15.19
C GLU A 46 -8.90 3.21 -14.44
N ILE A 47 -8.50 3.78 -13.30
CA ILE A 47 -7.53 3.22 -12.37
C ILE A 47 -8.25 2.86 -11.09
N LYS A 48 -7.97 1.65 -10.61
CA LYS A 48 -8.28 1.22 -9.25
C LYS A 48 -6.98 1.07 -8.48
N ALA A 49 -6.89 1.72 -7.33
CA ALA A 49 -5.71 1.64 -6.49
C ALA A 49 -6.08 1.26 -5.05
N LEU A 50 -5.68 0.06 -4.64
CA LEU A 50 -5.78 -0.37 -3.25
C LEU A 50 -4.67 0.31 -2.47
N THR A 51 -5.03 1.10 -1.46
CA THR A 51 -4.13 2.03 -0.80
C THR A 51 -4.30 1.94 0.72
N LEU A 52 -3.18 1.94 1.43
CA LEU A 52 -3.14 2.07 2.88
C LEU A 52 -2.89 3.54 3.24
N VAL A 53 -3.73 4.11 4.10
CA VAL A 53 -3.73 5.55 4.41
C VAL A 53 -3.82 5.77 5.92
N PRO A 54 -3.09 6.75 6.51
CA PRO A 54 -3.30 7.12 7.90
C PRO A 54 -4.75 7.56 8.15
N GLU A 55 -5.39 7.03 9.18
CA GLU A 55 -6.81 7.29 9.45
C GLU A 55 -7.12 8.79 9.57
N CYS A 56 -6.22 9.56 10.18
CA CYS A 56 -6.34 11.01 10.33
C CYS A 56 -6.30 11.79 9.00
N GLU A 57 -5.83 11.18 7.91
CA GLU A 57 -5.69 11.80 6.60
C GLU A 57 -6.81 11.40 5.62
N ILE A 58 -7.71 10.47 5.99
CA ILE A 58 -8.78 9.95 5.12
C ILE A 58 -9.63 11.06 4.50
N ASP A 59 -10.03 12.05 5.29
CA ASP A 59 -10.87 13.15 4.80
C ASP A 59 -10.13 14.01 3.76
N LYS A 60 -8.81 14.15 3.88
CA LYS A 60 -7.99 14.85 2.90
C LYS A 60 -7.85 14.01 1.64
N VAL A 61 -7.60 12.71 1.76
CA VAL A 61 -7.57 11.76 0.62
C VAL A 61 -8.89 11.78 -0.16
N LYS A 62 -10.03 11.71 0.52
CA LYS A 62 -11.36 11.80 -0.09
C LYS A 62 -11.56 13.12 -0.86
N LYS A 63 -11.13 14.24 -0.30
CA LYS A 63 -11.20 15.55 -0.97
C LYS A 63 -10.28 15.63 -2.18
N PHE A 64 -9.05 15.13 -2.05
CA PHE A 64 -8.06 15.11 -3.12
C PHE A 64 -8.54 14.26 -4.30
N ALA A 65 -9.02 13.05 -4.04
CA ALA A 65 -9.59 12.17 -5.06
C ALA A 65 -10.76 12.83 -5.81
N LYS A 66 -11.66 13.53 -5.10
CA LYS A 66 -12.76 14.28 -5.73
C LYS A 66 -12.26 15.37 -6.68
N ASN A 67 -11.18 16.08 -6.33
CA ASN A 67 -10.57 17.08 -7.22
C ASN A 67 -10.02 16.44 -8.51
N LEU A 68 -9.58 15.18 -8.43
CA LEU A 68 -9.16 14.38 -9.58
C LEU A 68 -10.32 13.69 -10.31
N LYS A 69 -11.58 13.99 -9.95
CA LYS A 69 -12.78 13.30 -10.46
C LYS A 69 -12.75 11.79 -10.20
N GLY A 70 -12.10 11.38 -9.13
CA GLY A 70 -12.11 10.04 -8.57
C GLY A 70 -12.94 9.96 -7.29
N GLU A 71 -13.03 8.75 -6.77
CA GLU A 71 -13.78 8.36 -5.59
C GLU A 71 -12.90 7.52 -4.67
N ILE A 72 -13.20 7.56 -3.37
CA ILE A 72 -12.51 6.80 -2.34
C ILE A 72 -13.55 6.02 -1.56
N GLU A 73 -13.39 4.70 -1.56
CA GLU A 73 -14.16 3.76 -0.77
C GLU A 73 -13.29 3.20 0.35
N THR A 74 -13.78 3.22 1.59
CA THR A 74 -13.09 2.53 2.70
C THR A 74 -13.46 1.06 2.65
N ILE A 75 -12.45 0.18 2.69
CA ILE A 75 -12.64 -1.26 2.64
C ILE A 75 -12.57 -1.80 4.06
N ASP A 76 -13.68 -2.36 4.53
CA ASP A 76 -13.66 -3.12 5.78
C ASP A 76 -13.14 -4.52 5.51
N VAL A 77 -12.10 -4.90 6.25
CA VAL A 77 -11.44 -6.20 6.14
C VAL A 77 -11.22 -6.77 7.54
N GLU A 78 -11.03 -8.09 7.59
CA GLU A 78 -10.70 -8.80 8.82
C GLU A 78 -9.39 -8.27 9.44
N ASP A 79 -9.28 -8.35 10.76
CA ASP A 79 -8.14 -7.81 11.51
C ASP A 79 -6.80 -8.41 11.05
N GLU A 80 -6.76 -9.70 10.70
CA GLU A 80 -5.56 -10.34 10.15
C GLU A 80 -5.08 -9.64 8.85
N VAL A 81 -6.02 -9.23 7.98
CA VAL A 81 -5.69 -8.53 6.73
C VAL A 81 -5.21 -7.10 7.03
N LYS A 82 -5.81 -6.42 8.02
CA LYS A 82 -5.34 -5.10 8.50
C LYS A 82 -3.90 -5.22 9.02
N GLU A 83 -3.62 -6.20 9.86
CA GLU A 83 -2.28 -6.45 10.40
C GLU A 83 -1.26 -6.76 9.31
N LYS A 84 -1.58 -7.64 8.36
CA LYS A 84 -0.68 -7.93 7.22
C LYS A 84 -0.41 -6.70 6.37
N SER A 85 -1.40 -5.82 6.18
CA SER A 85 -1.23 -4.57 5.44
C SER A 85 -0.30 -3.59 6.16
N LEU A 86 -0.36 -3.52 7.49
CA LEU A 86 0.60 -2.74 8.29
C LEU A 86 2.02 -3.31 8.18
N TRP A 87 2.17 -4.63 8.08
CA TRP A 87 3.48 -5.24 7.82
C TRP A 87 4.05 -4.86 6.45
N CYS A 88 3.21 -4.76 5.41
CA CYS A 88 3.66 -4.25 4.10
C CYS A 88 4.27 -2.85 4.24
N LEU A 89 3.61 -1.96 4.99
CA LEU A 89 4.11 -0.61 5.26
C LEU A 89 5.45 -0.63 6.01
N ALA A 90 5.58 -1.45 7.04
CA ALA A 90 6.82 -1.56 7.81
C ALA A 90 7.99 -2.08 6.96
N VAL A 91 7.75 -3.06 6.08
CA VAL A 91 8.76 -3.56 5.15
C VAL A 91 9.13 -2.49 4.13
N TYR A 92 8.13 -1.79 3.58
CA TYR A 92 8.34 -0.71 2.62
C TYR A 92 9.21 0.41 3.22
N ASP A 93 8.91 0.89 4.43
CA ASP A 93 9.68 1.92 5.12
C ASP A 93 11.17 1.55 5.31
N ILE A 94 11.45 0.29 5.63
CA ILE A 94 12.84 -0.17 5.80
C ILE A 94 13.58 -0.20 4.46
N LEU A 95 12.92 -0.70 3.42
CA LEU A 95 13.53 -0.84 2.10
C LEU A 95 13.72 0.54 1.43
N SER A 96 12.80 1.49 1.64
CA SER A 96 12.90 2.86 1.12
C SER A 96 14.07 3.60 1.76
N LYS A 97 14.25 3.46 3.08
CA LYS A 97 15.38 4.05 3.81
C LYS A 97 16.73 3.41 3.46
N SER A 98 16.73 2.12 3.11
CA SER A 98 17.95 1.41 2.72
C SER A 98 18.46 1.86 1.35
N GLY A 99 17.55 2.03 0.37
CA GLY A 99 17.89 2.34 -1.02
C GLY A 99 18.60 1.20 -1.78
N ASP A 100 18.97 0.11 -1.11
CA ASP A 100 19.70 -1.04 -1.66
C ASP A 100 19.04 -2.38 -1.30
N TRP A 101 19.49 -3.45 -1.96
CA TRP A 101 19.03 -4.82 -1.79
C TRP A 101 19.30 -5.35 -0.37
N MET A 102 18.24 -5.78 0.31
CA MET A 102 18.31 -6.37 1.65
C MET A 102 17.86 -7.83 1.65
N ASP A 103 18.55 -8.68 2.41
CA ASP A 103 18.08 -10.03 2.67
C ASP A 103 17.01 -10.07 3.78
N LYS A 104 16.31 -11.20 3.88
CA LYS A 104 15.25 -11.40 4.87
C LYS A 104 15.72 -11.22 6.32
N LYS A 105 16.96 -11.59 6.66
CA LYS A 105 17.50 -11.45 8.03
C LYS A 105 17.74 -9.98 8.35
N GLU A 106 18.27 -9.22 7.40
CA GLU A 106 18.47 -7.78 7.54
C GLU A 106 17.13 -7.07 7.77
N ILE A 107 16.10 -7.36 6.96
CA ILE A 107 14.75 -6.81 7.13
C ILE A 107 14.20 -7.17 8.51
N LYS A 108 14.28 -8.46 8.89
CA LYS A 108 13.79 -8.98 10.19
C LYS A 108 14.46 -8.32 11.40
N ASN A 109 15.70 -7.86 11.25
CA ASN A 109 16.46 -7.20 12.31
C ASN A 109 16.15 -5.70 12.42
N LYS A 110 15.79 -5.06 11.30
CA LYS A 110 15.47 -3.63 11.27
C LYS A 110 14.00 -3.32 11.52
N ILE A 111 13.11 -4.30 11.36
CA ILE A 111 11.67 -4.07 11.50
C ILE A 111 11.27 -3.82 12.96
N SER A 112 10.76 -2.62 13.21
CA SER A 112 9.97 -2.29 14.39
C SER A 112 8.51 -2.67 14.15
N CYS A 113 7.78 -3.09 15.18
CA CYS A 113 6.35 -3.34 15.03
C CYS A 113 5.67 -2.06 14.52
N PRO A 114 4.87 -2.11 13.43
CA PRO A 114 4.07 -0.98 12.97
C PRO A 114 2.89 -0.68 13.90
N CYS A 115 2.61 -1.56 14.88
CA CYS A 115 1.71 -1.29 15.97
C CYS A 115 2.31 -0.20 16.86
N ASP A 116 1.88 1.06 16.68
CA ASP A 116 2.23 2.17 17.56
C ASP A 116 1.98 1.76 19.02
N TYR A 117 3.06 1.50 19.76
CA TYR A 117 3.36 1.63 21.20
C TYR A 117 2.29 1.52 22.31
N PHE A 118 0.99 1.40 22.04
CA PHE A 118 -0.09 1.54 23.03
C PHE A 118 -0.97 0.30 23.23
N PHE A 119 -0.99 -0.69 22.32
CA PHE A 119 -1.91 -1.84 22.44
C PHE A 119 -1.30 -3.21 22.08
N CYS A 120 0.00 -3.43 22.28
CA CYS A 120 0.54 -4.79 22.28
C CYS A 120 0.32 -5.44 23.65
N GLU A 121 -0.94 -5.68 24.03
CA GLU A 121 -1.24 -6.54 25.18
C GLU A 121 -1.07 -8.02 24.83
N GLU A 122 -1.24 -8.37 23.55
CA GLU A 122 -0.99 -9.72 23.04
C GLU A 122 0.10 -9.72 21.97
N LYS A 123 1.18 -10.43 22.24
CA LYS A 123 2.28 -10.69 21.31
C LYS A 123 1.78 -11.55 20.13
N LEU A 124 1.19 -10.92 19.13
CA LEU A 124 0.92 -11.54 17.83
C LEU A 124 1.69 -10.89 16.68
N CYS A 125 2.70 -10.07 16.99
CA CYS A 125 3.67 -9.59 16.01
C CYS A 125 4.64 -10.73 15.62
N SER A 126 4.12 -11.77 14.97
CA SER A 126 4.92 -12.91 14.57
C SER A 126 5.80 -12.46 13.39
N LYS A 127 7.12 -12.51 13.57
CA LYS A 127 8.08 -12.43 12.47
C LYS A 127 7.95 -13.61 11.48
N GLU A 128 6.91 -14.43 11.63
CA GLU A 128 6.59 -15.63 10.84
C GLU A 128 5.94 -15.23 9.52
N TRP A 129 5.05 -14.23 9.52
CA TRP A 129 4.42 -13.70 8.30
C TRP A 129 5.39 -12.98 7.38
N LEU A 130 6.59 -12.59 7.82
CA LEU A 130 7.54 -11.86 6.97
C LEU A 130 7.80 -12.56 5.62
N LYS A 131 7.79 -13.90 5.58
CA LYS A 131 7.93 -14.62 4.29
C LYS A 131 6.73 -14.36 3.37
N GLU A 132 5.54 -14.50 3.93
CA GLU A 132 4.27 -14.32 3.23
C GLU A 132 4.10 -12.89 2.75
N ILE A 133 4.42 -11.90 3.60
CA ILE A 133 4.40 -10.48 3.26
C ILE A 133 5.37 -10.17 2.12
N LEU A 134 6.62 -10.64 2.19
CA LEU A 134 7.59 -10.42 1.11
C LEU A 134 7.12 -11.02 -0.21
N ASN A 135 6.57 -12.24 -0.17
CA ASN A 135 6.00 -12.87 -1.36
C ASN A 135 4.82 -12.05 -1.91
N ALA A 136 3.90 -11.63 -1.06
CA ALA A 136 2.74 -10.82 -1.46
C ALA A 136 3.17 -9.47 -2.07
N MET A 137 4.16 -8.79 -1.48
CA MET A 137 4.70 -7.53 -2.01
C MET A 137 5.41 -7.71 -3.36
N VAL A 138 6.03 -8.87 -3.61
CA VAL A 138 6.57 -9.22 -4.93
C VAL A 138 5.45 -9.46 -5.94
N GLU A 139 4.40 -10.21 -5.56
CA GLU A 139 3.24 -10.47 -6.41
C GLU A 139 2.46 -9.18 -6.75
N MET A 140 2.40 -8.25 -5.80
CA MET A 140 1.81 -6.92 -5.97
C MET A 140 2.74 -5.92 -6.68
N ASP A 141 3.95 -6.34 -7.08
CA ASP A 141 4.90 -5.53 -7.84
C ASP A 141 5.39 -4.27 -7.09
N ILE A 142 5.31 -4.27 -5.75
CA ILE A 142 5.82 -3.21 -4.86
C ILE A 142 7.34 -3.34 -4.68
N ILE A 143 7.84 -4.57 -4.61
CA ILE A 143 9.26 -4.88 -4.42
C ILE A 143 9.76 -5.90 -5.44
N LYS A 144 11.04 -5.81 -5.78
CA LYS A 144 11.77 -6.76 -6.64
C LYS A 144 12.48 -7.79 -5.75
N GLU A 145 12.50 -9.05 -6.18
CA GLU A 145 13.31 -10.11 -5.58
C GLU A 145 14.44 -10.55 -6.53
N LYS A 146 15.66 -10.69 -6.01
CA LYS A 146 16.82 -11.25 -6.73
C LYS A 146 17.75 -11.95 -5.75
N ASN A 147 18.07 -13.22 -6.01
CA ASN A 147 18.98 -14.02 -5.16
C ASN A 147 18.60 -13.98 -3.67
N ALA A 148 17.30 -14.08 -3.35
CA ALA A 148 16.75 -13.99 -1.99
C ALA A 148 17.02 -12.64 -1.27
N LYS A 149 17.22 -11.58 -2.05
CA LYS A 149 17.25 -10.19 -1.58
C LYS A 149 16.08 -9.40 -2.19
N TYR A 150 15.67 -8.36 -1.49
CA TYR A 150 14.52 -7.53 -1.82
C TYR A 150 14.91 -6.06 -1.93
N LYS A 151 14.30 -5.32 -2.86
CA LYS A 151 14.45 -3.87 -3.03
C LYS A 151 13.12 -3.28 -3.50
N ILE A 152 12.79 -2.04 -3.13
CA ILE A 152 11.66 -1.32 -3.72
C ILE A 152 11.83 -1.23 -5.23
N LYS A 153 10.71 -1.34 -5.94
CA LYS A 153 10.66 -1.11 -7.37
C LYS A 153 10.79 0.39 -7.67
N ASP A 154 11.85 0.74 -8.42
CA ASP A 154 12.03 2.05 -9.05
C ASP A 154 10.96 2.31 -10.13
#